data_AF-A0A562RNB8-F1
#
_entry.id   AF-A0A562RNB8-F1
#
_cell.length_a   1.000
_cell.length_b   1.000
_cell.length_c   1.000
_cell.angle_alpha   90.00
_cell.angle_beta   90.00
_cell.angle_gamma   90.00
#
_symmetry.space_group_name_H-M   'P 1'
#
loop_
_entity.id
_entity.type
_entity.pdbx_description
1 polymer ?
#
loop_
_entity_poly.entity_id
_entity_poly.type
_entity_poly.pdbx_seq_one_letter_code
_entity_poly.pdbx_strand_id
1 'polypeptide(L)' 'MQEDPTMCEHRTDHTTAAVIDRALRLCDTEGIDGAIRYMESCRLDRQVILRVLCGPRFHR' A
#
# COMPACT_ATOMS: atom_id res chain seq x y z
N MET A 1 5.15 7.19 33.89
CA MET A 1 4.69 6.38 32.74
C MET A 1 5.25 7.07 31.51
N GLN A 2 6.28 6.47 30.91
CA GLN A 2 7.02 7.07 29.80
C GLN A 2 6.52 6.37 28.55
N GLU A 3 5.67 7.05 27.78
CA GLU A 3 5.05 6.49 26.59
C GLU A 3 6.06 6.63 25.45
N ASP A 4 6.60 5.50 25.05
CA ASP A 4 7.62 5.37 24.00
C ASP A 4 6.97 5.63 22.62
N PRO A 5 7.35 6.72 21.90
CA PRO A 5 6.66 7.10 20.66
C PRO A 5 7.00 6.20 19.45
N THR A 6 7.89 5.23 19.60
CA THR A 6 8.40 4.41 18.49
C THR A 6 7.48 3.24 18.11
N MET A 7 6.42 2.97 18.88
CA MET A 7 5.55 1.80 18.68
C MET A 7 4.50 1.98 17.56
N CYS A 8 4.29 3.22 17.07
CA CYS A 8 3.33 3.51 15.99
C CYS A 8 3.88 3.24 14.58
N GLU A 9 5.19 3.35 14.34
CA GLU A 9 5.76 3.09 13.01
C GLU A 9 5.60 1.61 12.62
N HIS A 10 5.99 0.68 13.50
CA HIS A 10 5.96 -0.76 13.18
C HIS A 10 4.56 -1.37 12.95
N ARG A 11 3.51 -0.86 13.62
CA ARG A 11 2.12 -1.32 13.35
C ARG A 11 1.57 -0.76 12.04
N THR A 12 2.01 0.43 11.67
CA THR A 12 1.64 1.09 10.42
C THR A 12 2.24 0.33 9.23
N ASP A 13 3.46 -0.19 9.37
CA ASP A 13 4.13 -1.03 8.36
C ASP A 13 3.38 -2.34 8.10
N HIS A 14 3.00 -3.07 9.15
CA HIS A 14 2.34 -4.37 8.98
C HIS A 14 0.95 -4.25 8.34
N THR A 15 0.20 -3.23 8.73
CA THR A 15 -1.12 -2.93 8.15
C THR A 15 -0.99 -2.53 6.68
N THR A 16 -0.01 -1.67 6.37
CA THR A 16 0.29 -1.22 5.01
C THR A 16 0.73 -2.38 4.12
N ALA A 17 1.60 -3.27 4.62
CA ALA A 17 2.04 -4.45 3.90
C ALA A 17 0.89 -5.39 3.55
N ALA A 18 -0.07 -5.61 4.46
CA ALA A 18 -1.24 -6.44 4.20
C ALA A 18 -2.16 -5.83 3.12
N VAL A 19 -2.35 -4.51 3.14
CA VAL A 19 -3.13 -3.81 2.10
C VAL A 19 -2.42 -3.90 0.74
N ILE A 20 -1.10 -3.73 0.71
CA ILE A 20 -0.28 -3.87 -0.51
C ILE A 20 -0.39 -5.28 -1.10
N ASP A 21 -0.21 -6.31 -0.27
CA ASP A 21 -0.29 -7.71 -0.71
C ASP A 21 -1.67 -8.02 -1.31
N ARG A 22 -2.75 -7.56 -0.67
CA ARG A 22 -4.11 -7.73 -1.20
C ARG A 22 -4.34 -6.98 -2.51
N ALA A 23 -3.83 -5.76 -2.62
CA ALA A 23 -3.94 -4.97 -3.83
C ALA A 23 -3.19 -5.59 -5.02
N LEU A 24 -2.02 -6.20 -4.78
CA LEU A 24 -1.29 -6.92 -5.83
C LEU A 24 -2.08 -8.13 -6.34
N ARG A 25 -2.74 -8.88 -5.45
CA ARG A 25 -3.65 -9.97 -5.85
C ARG A 25 -4.84 -9.46 -6.65
N LEU A 26 -5.45 -8.35 -6.22
CA LEU A 26 -6.54 -7.70 -6.95
C LEU A 26 -6.09 -7.21 -8.33
N CYS A 27 -4.86 -6.71 -8.45
CA CYS A 27 -4.29 -6.28 -9.71
C CYS A 27 -4.17 -7.45 -10.70
N ASP A 28 -3.83 -8.64 -10.22
CA ASP A 28 -3.72 -9.86 -11.03
C ASP A 28 -5.09 -10.39 -11.48
N THR A 29 -6.12 -10.27 -10.63
CA THR A 29 -7.46 -10.82 -10.92
C THR A 29 -8.41 -9.85 -11.63
N GLU A 30 -8.38 -8.56 -11.27
CA GLU A 30 -9.32 -7.52 -11.71
C GLU A 30 -8.66 -6.41 -12.54
N GLY A 31 -7.32 -6.41 -12.63
CA GLY A 31 -6.55 -5.37 -13.29
C GLY A 31 -6.17 -4.19 -12.39
N ILE A 32 -5.34 -3.31 -12.93
CA ILE A 32 -4.68 -2.23 -12.16
C ILE A 32 -5.67 -1.22 -11.55
N ASP A 33 -6.77 -0.92 -12.23
CA ASP A 33 -7.78 0.03 -11.75
C ASP A 33 -8.48 -0.45 -10.47
N GLY A 34 -8.74 -1.75 -10.34
CA GLY A 34 -9.34 -2.35 -9.14
C GLY A 34 -8.40 -2.25 -7.94
N ALA A 35 -7.12 -2.52 -8.16
CA ALA A 35 -6.08 -2.39 -7.14
C ALA A 35 -5.89 -0.94 -6.66
N ILE A 36 -5.90 0.04 -7.58
CA ILE A 36 -5.80 1.47 -7.25
C ILE A 36 -6.99 1.88 -6.37
N ARG A 37 -8.22 1.58 -6.79
CA ARG A 37 -9.43 1.94 -6.03
C ARG A 37 -9.45 1.32 -4.63
N TYR A 38 -9.03 0.07 -4.51
CA TYR A 38 -8.92 -0.60 -3.22
C TYR A 38 -7.91 0.12 -2.30
N MET A 39 -6.71 0.42 -2.79
CA MET A 39 -5.70 1.11 -2.00
C MET A 39 -6.11 2.55 -1.63
N GLU A 40 -6.76 3.28 -2.54
CA GLU A 40 -7.33 4.62 -2.26
C GLU A 40 -8.41 4.55 -1.16
N SER A 41 -9.25 3.50 -1.17
CA SER A 41 -10.24 3.27 -0.12
C SER A 41 -9.62 3.02 1.26
N CYS A 42 -8.41 2.44 1.28
CA CYS A 42 -7.60 2.27 2.48
C CYS A 42 -6.82 3.54 2.87
N ARG A 43 -7.06 4.69 2.22
CA ARG A 43 -6.39 5.97 2.43
C ARG A 43 -4.87 5.93 2.22
N LEU A 44 -4.39 5.03 1.36
CA LEU A 44 -2.99 5.06 0.92
C LEU A 44 -2.76 6.25 -0.01
N ASP A 45 -1.59 6.85 0.10
CA ASP A 45 -1.20 7.95 -0.77
C ASP A 45 -1.00 7.47 -2.21
N ARG A 46 -1.51 8.25 -3.17
CA ARG A 46 -1.48 7.89 -4.59
C ARG A 46 -0.05 7.71 -5.12
N GLN A 47 0.94 8.42 -4.60
CA GLN A 47 2.35 8.19 -4.97
C GLN A 47 2.84 6.83 -4.51
N VAL A 48 2.45 6.39 -3.32
CA VAL A 48 2.78 5.04 -2.81
C VAL A 48 2.10 3.98 -3.65
N ILE A 49 0.81 4.17 -3.96
CA ILE A 49 0.02 3.25 -4.81
C ILE A 49 0.70 3.06 -6.17
N LEU A 50 1.00 4.14 -6.88
CA LEU A 50 1.65 4.08 -8.19
C LEU A 50 3.06 3.49 -8.08
N ARG A 51 3.81 3.81 -7.03
CA ARG A 51 5.15 3.22 -6.81
C ARG A 51 5.10 1.71 -6.62
N VAL A 52 4.08 1.20 -5.93
CA VAL A 52 3.89 -0.23 -5.66
C VAL A 52 3.35 -0.97 -6.88
N LEU A 53 2.28 -0.45 -7.49
CA LEU A 53 1.59 -1.12 -8.60
C LEU A 53 2.32 -0.98 -9.93
N CYS A 54 2.88 0.20 -10.22
CA CYS A 54 3.67 0.41 -11.43
C CYS A 54 5.13 -0.05 -11.21
N GLY A 55 5.63 -0.07 -9.98
CA GLY A 55 7.00 -0.49 -9.69
C GLY A 55 8.08 0.40 -10.33
N PRO A 56 9.37 0.19 -9.98
CA PRO A 56 10.50 0.90 -10.59
C PRO A 56 10.71 0.57 -12.09
N ARG A 57 9.96 -0.39 -12.67
CA ARG A 57 10.06 -0.72 -14.10
C ARG A 57 9.40 0.30 -15.03
N PHE A 58 8.60 1.22 -14.48
CA PHE A 58 7.99 2.34 -15.21
C PHE A 58 8.73 3.67 -15.00
N HIS A 59 9.88 3.67 -14.30
CA HIS A 59 10.87 4.74 -14.43
C HIS A 59 11.64 4.52 -15.74
N ARG A 60 11.05 4.92 -16.87
CA ARG A 60 11.77 5.10 -18.12
C ARG A 60 11.41 6.44 -18.73
#